data_AF-A0A7Y4IMP8-F1
#
_entry.id   AF-A0A7Y4IMP8-F1
#
_cell.length_a   1.000
_cell.length_b   1.000
_cell.length_c   1.000
_cell.angle_alpha   90.00
_cell.angle_beta   90.00
_cell.angle_gamma   90.00
#
_symmetry.space_group_name_H-M   'P 1'
#
loop_
_entity.id
_entity.type
_entity.pdbx_description
1 polymer ?
#
loop_
_entity_poly.entity_id
_entity_poly.type
_entity_poly.pdbx_seq_one_letter_code
_entity_poly.pdbx_strand_id
1 'polypeptide(L)'
;MVPARFARRLSHRTRTGPPGLCNPLHAHPGPCSGRASCSREVAPGMTVALHGGMTRREAAVSCPPGEAPMRRITCLALTVLATACGGGAPTQEEVDAARQRVESVVAASHQVRGALEALGVLPVYTCGEPRRAFLSTAAHGVRERWACAHAAVEPHDSVTDRVVLTFDEGGCDVHGLRFAGQAAFLYRGGEDLMEVEADLRGLTVDGHPLQAAVGYGTCGDETRLWADVQGGVPGRQGHTFRVDGRVGMRAGMPVFGGTSLLLDGPGELTGPDGTDRLTLTGLHYEVGEYLPKEGTAVLETADGRRVEARFQPVLWRLGKAEVTVDDLEPVTVPIVR
;
A
#
# COMPACT_ATOMS: atom_id res chain seq x y z
N MET A 1 -28.17 -17.30 -12.72
CA MET A 1 -28.69 -17.33 -11.33
C MET A 1 -27.65 -16.68 -10.44
N VAL A 2 -27.94 -15.50 -9.90
CA VAL A 2 -27.03 -14.73 -9.04
C VAL A 2 -27.44 -14.97 -7.58
N PRO A 3 -26.51 -15.33 -6.67
CA PRO A 3 -26.88 -15.63 -5.29
C PRO A 3 -27.23 -14.35 -4.51
N ALA A 4 -28.35 -14.42 -3.79
CA ALA A 4 -29.04 -13.34 -3.10
C ALA A 4 -28.40 -12.87 -1.77
N ARG A 5 -27.09 -12.57 -1.74
CA ARG A 5 -26.40 -12.12 -0.50
C ARG A 5 -25.90 -10.67 -0.48
N PHE A 6 -26.15 -9.87 -1.52
CA PHE A 6 -25.64 -8.48 -1.58
C PHE A 6 -26.57 -7.40 -1.02
N ALA A 7 -27.76 -7.74 -0.53
CA ALA A 7 -28.80 -6.75 -0.19
C ALA A 7 -28.70 -6.10 1.21
N ARG A 8 -27.55 -6.14 1.92
CA ARG A 8 -27.49 -5.75 3.36
C ARG A 8 -26.61 -4.55 3.74
N ARG A 9 -26.28 -3.64 2.83
CA ARG A 9 -25.61 -2.36 3.16
C ARG A 9 -26.27 -1.12 2.56
N LEU A 10 -27.60 -1.08 2.50
CA LEU A 10 -28.37 0.13 2.20
C LEU A 10 -29.27 0.49 3.38
N SER A 11 -28.69 1.10 4.41
CA SER A 11 -29.48 1.80 5.42
C SER A 11 -28.61 2.81 6.15
N HIS A 12 -28.42 3.98 5.55
CA HIS A 12 -28.29 5.24 6.29
C HIS A 12 -28.40 6.45 5.35
N ARG A 13 -29.63 6.93 5.13
CA ARG A 13 -29.95 8.36 5.14
C ARG A 13 -31.44 8.58 4.99
N THR A 14 -32.02 9.32 5.93
CA THR A 14 -32.96 10.43 5.66
C THR A 14 -33.17 11.20 6.95
N ARG A 15 -32.71 12.46 6.98
CA ARG A 15 -33.54 13.55 7.50
C ARG A 15 -33.18 14.86 6.81
N THR A 16 -34.25 15.55 6.49
CA THR A 16 -34.49 16.67 5.57
C THR A 16 -34.30 18.04 6.21
N GLY A 17 -33.94 19.07 5.42
CA GLY A 17 -34.19 20.49 5.70
C GLY A 17 -33.51 21.45 4.70
N PRO A 18 -34.15 22.54 4.19
CA PRO A 18 -33.91 23.06 2.82
C PRO A 18 -33.32 24.51 2.78
N PRO A 19 -33.40 25.30 1.68
CA PRO A 19 -32.26 25.94 1.01
C PRO A 19 -32.04 27.42 1.35
N GLY A 20 -30.77 27.85 1.42
CA GLY A 20 -30.38 29.26 1.59
C GLY A 20 -29.80 29.84 0.30
N LEU A 21 -30.55 30.73 -0.34
CA LEU A 21 -30.12 31.67 -1.38
C LEU A 21 -29.03 32.62 -0.86
N CYS A 22 -28.00 32.88 -1.67
CA CYS A 22 -27.39 34.21 -1.83
C CYS A 22 -26.38 34.21 -3.00
N ASN A 23 -26.76 34.92 -4.06
CA ASN A 23 -25.89 35.40 -5.12
C ASN A 23 -25.70 36.91 -4.88
N PRO A 24 -24.52 37.50 -5.12
CA PRO A 24 -24.55 38.73 -5.90
C PRO A 24 -23.45 38.82 -6.96
N LEU A 25 -23.90 39.33 -8.10
CA LEU A 25 -23.17 39.75 -9.28
C LEU A 25 -22.34 41.05 -9.06
N HIS A 26 -21.30 41.16 -9.89
CA HIS A 26 -20.63 42.36 -10.45
C HIS A 26 -19.50 43.07 -9.66
N ALA A 27 -18.25 42.95 -10.16
CA ALA A 27 -17.53 44.00 -10.91
C ALA A 27 -16.09 43.57 -11.35
N HIS A 28 -15.74 43.78 -12.62
CA HIS A 28 -14.37 43.79 -13.21
C HIS A 28 -14.00 45.27 -13.56
N PRO A 29 -12.79 45.66 -14.09
CA PRO A 29 -11.44 45.06 -14.23
C PRO A 29 -10.26 45.99 -13.75
N GLY A 30 -8.97 45.54 -13.86
CA GLY A 30 -7.69 46.14 -13.33
C GLY A 30 -7.14 47.43 -14.00
N PRO A 31 -5.80 47.71 -14.14
CA PRO A 31 -4.53 47.02 -13.74
C PRO A 31 -3.38 47.97 -13.21
N CYS A 32 -2.10 47.53 -13.29
CA CYS A 32 -0.78 48.17 -13.01
C CYS A 32 -0.19 47.91 -11.61
N SER A 33 1.12 47.70 -11.35
CA SER A 33 2.36 47.46 -12.10
C SER A 33 3.49 47.39 -11.04
N GLY A 34 4.51 46.53 -11.15
CA GLY A 34 5.70 46.65 -10.29
C GLY A 34 6.62 45.41 -10.23
N ARG A 35 7.81 45.54 -10.84
CA ARG A 35 8.87 44.54 -11.02
C ARG A 35 9.65 44.20 -9.74
N ALA A 36 10.16 42.96 -9.64
CA ALA A 36 11.57 42.67 -9.35
C ALA A 36 11.96 41.20 -9.72
N SER A 37 12.61 41.10 -10.89
CA SER A 37 13.56 40.09 -11.42
C SER A 37 14.77 39.90 -10.47
N CYS A 38 15.62 38.86 -10.42
CA CYS A 38 15.83 37.59 -11.16
C CYS A 38 16.88 36.73 -10.41
N SER A 39 16.81 35.41 -10.65
CA SER A 39 17.89 34.47 -11.05
C SER A 39 19.25 34.45 -10.32
N ARG A 40 19.66 33.24 -9.91
CA ARG A 40 21.07 32.83 -9.84
C ARG A 40 21.30 31.60 -10.70
N GLU A 41 22.09 31.82 -11.75
CA GLU A 41 22.64 30.82 -12.66
C GLU A 41 23.62 29.88 -11.94
N VAL A 42 23.62 28.62 -12.39
CA VAL A 42 24.62 27.59 -12.11
C VAL A 42 25.31 27.27 -13.44
N ALA A 43 26.65 27.35 -13.48
CA ALA A 43 27.50 26.68 -14.47
C ALA A 43 28.99 26.73 -14.02
N PRO A 44 29.93 25.96 -14.63
CA PRO A 44 30.64 24.87 -13.92
C PRO A 44 32.18 24.91 -14.00
N GLY A 45 32.83 24.03 -13.22
CA GLY A 45 34.07 23.32 -13.58
C GLY A 45 35.43 24.06 -13.46
N MET A 46 36.32 23.54 -12.60
CA MET A 46 37.73 23.27 -12.97
C MET A 46 38.46 22.44 -11.92
N THR A 47 39.11 21.38 -12.40
CA THR A 47 40.03 20.47 -11.72
C THR A 47 41.43 21.07 -11.72
N VAL A 48 42.15 21.13 -10.59
CA VAL A 48 43.62 21.02 -10.54
C VAL A 48 44.05 20.44 -9.18
N ALA A 49 44.82 19.35 -9.24
CA ALA A 49 45.52 18.71 -8.13
C ALA A 49 46.83 19.43 -7.76
N LEU A 50 47.34 19.26 -6.53
CA LEU A 50 48.75 19.26 -6.10
C LEU A 50 48.78 19.03 -4.57
N HIS A 51 49.10 17.83 -4.06
CA HIS A 51 50.43 17.37 -3.62
C HIS A 51 51.17 18.27 -2.60
N GLY A 52 51.44 17.72 -1.41
CA GLY A 52 52.66 18.01 -0.64
C GLY A 52 52.49 18.29 0.85
N GLY A 53 53.24 17.53 1.68
CA GLY A 53 53.96 18.13 2.81
C GLY A 53 53.67 17.61 4.22
N MET A 54 54.59 16.79 4.73
CA MET A 54 54.73 16.36 6.13
C MET A 54 54.97 17.52 7.11
N THR A 55 54.74 17.32 8.42
CA THR A 55 55.83 17.31 9.44
C THR A 55 55.33 16.89 10.84
N ARG A 56 56.17 16.07 11.50
CA ARG A 56 56.15 15.67 12.92
C ARG A 56 56.64 16.78 13.85
N ARG A 57 56.21 16.74 15.12
CA ARG A 57 56.99 17.01 16.36
C ARG A 57 56.15 16.47 17.54
N GLU A 58 56.53 15.36 18.19
CA GLU A 58 57.46 15.23 19.33
C GLU A 58 57.13 16.07 20.57
N ALA A 59 56.70 15.40 21.65
CA ALA A 59 57.19 15.59 23.00
C ALA A 59 56.81 14.37 23.87
N ALA A 60 57.72 13.93 24.72
CA ALA A 60 57.73 12.66 25.44
C ALA A 60 57.92 12.87 26.96
N VAL A 61 57.82 11.76 27.72
CA VAL A 61 58.37 11.48 29.08
C VAL A 61 57.49 12.05 30.24
N SER A 62 57.12 11.35 31.33
CA SER A 62 57.82 10.37 32.20
C SER A 62 56.86 9.58 33.14
N CYS A 63 57.23 8.34 33.50
CA CYS A 63 56.91 7.64 34.77
C CYS A 63 58.19 7.64 35.68
N PRO A 64 58.32 7.00 36.89
CA PRO A 64 57.51 5.99 37.62
C PRO A 64 57.61 6.15 39.19
N PRO A 65 57.69 5.13 40.09
CA PRO A 65 56.97 3.85 40.32
C PRO A 65 56.38 3.71 41.77
N GLY A 66 55.66 2.61 42.09
CA GLY A 66 55.42 2.17 43.48
C GLY A 66 54.54 0.91 43.62
N GLU A 67 55.05 -0.11 44.32
CA GLU A 67 54.55 -1.49 44.47
C GLU A 67 53.30 -1.68 45.37
N ALA A 68 52.62 -2.84 45.24
CA ALA A 68 51.35 -3.29 45.88
C ALA A 68 51.54 -3.91 47.30
N PRO A 69 50.61 -4.71 47.92
CA PRO A 69 49.12 -4.82 47.93
C PRO A 69 48.51 -4.91 49.38
N MET A 70 47.23 -4.55 49.64
CA MET A 70 46.40 -5.21 50.69
C MET A 70 44.92 -4.78 50.77
N ARG A 71 44.04 -5.79 50.85
CA ARG A 71 42.74 -5.90 51.55
C ARG A 71 41.95 -4.61 51.85
N ARG A 72 40.68 -4.59 51.40
CA ARG A 72 39.52 -4.23 52.24
C ARG A 72 38.21 -4.79 51.67
N ILE A 73 37.61 -5.64 52.50
CA ILE A 73 36.21 -6.08 52.48
C ILE A 73 35.37 -4.90 52.92
N THR A 74 34.36 -4.45 52.14
CA THR A 74 32.97 -4.23 52.60
C THR A 74 32.07 -3.65 51.51
N CYS A 75 30.86 -4.23 51.44
CA CYS A 75 29.57 -3.60 51.15
C CYS A 75 29.32 -3.02 49.75
N LEU A 76 28.33 -3.58 49.04
CA LEU A 76 26.95 -3.08 49.14
C LEU A 76 26.01 -3.96 48.32
N ALA A 77 24.85 -4.22 48.92
CA ALA A 77 23.72 -4.91 48.31
C ALA A 77 23.25 -4.21 47.03
N LEU A 78 22.90 -5.01 46.02
CA LEU A 78 21.98 -4.60 44.96
C LEU A 78 20.94 -5.71 44.81
N THR A 79 19.80 -5.42 45.40
CA THR A 79 18.48 -5.94 45.09
C THR A 79 18.31 -6.16 43.59
N VAL A 80 18.24 -7.42 43.16
CA VAL A 80 17.74 -7.77 41.82
C VAL A 80 16.22 -7.72 41.88
N LEU A 81 15.67 -6.54 41.58
CA LEU A 81 14.26 -6.30 41.33
C LEU A 81 14.17 -5.42 40.08
N ALA A 82 14.41 -6.04 38.92
CA ALA A 82 14.11 -5.48 37.60
C ALA A 82 14.28 -6.55 36.50
N THR A 83 13.31 -7.48 36.38
CA THR A 83 13.01 -8.15 35.09
C THR A 83 11.50 -8.23 34.94
N ALA A 84 10.87 -7.07 34.90
CA ALA A 84 9.53 -6.90 34.38
C ALA A 84 9.60 -5.66 33.50
N CYS A 85 9.91 -5.87 32.22
CA CYS A 85 9.76 -5.00 31.03
C CYS A 85 10.91 -5.27 30.05
N GLY A 86 10.63 -6.02 28.98
CA GLY A 86 11.56 -6.30 27.87
C GLY A 86 11.73 -7.80 27.66
N GLY A 87 10.96 -8.39 26.73
CA GLY A 87 11.07 -9.79 26.39
C GLY A 87 12.46 -10.14 25.86
N GLY A 88 12.91 -11.37 26.11
CA GLY A 88 14.20 -11.85 25.62
C GLY A 88 14.26 -11.91 24.09
N ALA A 89 15.43 -12.24 23.56
CA ALA A 89 15.57 -12.53 22.13
C ALA A 89 14.67 -13.71 21.73
N PRO A 90 13.98 -13.65 20.58
CA PRO A 90 13.16 -14.74 20.09
C PRO A 90 14.02 -15.95 19.72
N THR A 91 13.44 -17.15 19.91
CA THR A 91 14.05 -18.39 19.44
C THR A 91 13.99 -18.50 17.92
N GLN A 92 14.88 -19.27 17.31
CA GLN A 92 14.90 -19.43 15.85
C GLN A 92 13.58 -19.99 15.30
N GLU A 93 12.96 -20.91 16.04
CA GLU A 93 11.66 -21.49 15.68
C GLU A 93 10.56 -20.42 15.65
N GLU A 94 10.53 -19.51 16.62
CA GLU A 94 9.60 -18.37 16.64
C GLU A 94 9.86 -17.42 15.47
N VAL A 95 11.13 -17.14 15.15
CA VAL A 95 11.50 -16.29 14.02
C VAL A 95 11.06 -16.92 12.69
N ASP A 96 11.29 -18.21 12.50
CA ASP A 96 10.93 -18.91 11.26
C ASP A 96 9.41 -19.00 11.09
N ALA A 97 8.67 -19.29 12.17
CA ALA A 97 7.21 -19.32 12.17
C ALA A 97 6.60 -17.93 11.91
N ALA A 98 7.19 -16.88 12.48
CA ALA A 98 6.77 -15.51 12.27
C ALA A 98 7.06 -15.07 10.83
N ARG A 99 8.27 -15.32 10.32
CA ARG A 99 8.65 -15.04 8.93
C ARG A 99 7.67 -15.69 7.96
N GLN A 100 7.32 -16.96 8.16
CA GLN A 100 6.37 -17.64 7.31
C GLN A 100 4.99 -16.95 7.29
N ARG A 101 4.51 -16.47 8.44
CA ARG A 101 3.26 -15.70 8.50
C ARG A 101 3.36 -14.38 7.76
N VAL A 102 4.48 -13.66 7.91
CA VAL A 102 4.73 -12.41 7.17
C VAL A 102 4.77 -12.63 5.67
N GLU A 103 5.44 -13.69 5.19
CA GLU A 103 5.43 -14.06 3.76
C GLU A 103 4.00 -14.29 3.24
N SER A 104 3.13 -14.91 4.05
CA SER A 104 1.72 -15.11 3.68
C SER A 104 0.94 -13.80 3.62
N VAL A 105 1.19 -12.89 4.56
CA VAL A 105 0.60 -11.53 4.54
C VAL A 105 1.03 -10.78 3.30
N VAL A 106 2.33 -10.79 2.98
CA VAL A 106 2.86 -10.10 1.80
C VAL A 106 2.23 -10.66 0.53
N ALA A 107 2.11 -11.98 0.41
CA ALA A 107 1.47 -12.62 -0.73
C ALA A 107 -0.03 -12.27 -0.84
N ALA A 108 -0.75 -12.23 0.29
CA ALA A 108 -2.15 -11.80 0.33
C ALA A 108 -2.30 -10.33 -0.08
N SER A 109 -1.48 -9.44 0.48
CA SER A 109 -1.49 -8.01 0.14
C SER A 109 -1.07 -7.75 -1.32
N HIS A 110 -0.22 -8.59 -1.91
CA HIS A 110 0.12 -8.54 -3.35
C HIS A 110 -1.10 -8.83 -4.23
N GLN A 111 -1.97 -9.76 -3.84
CA GLN A 111 -3.24 -10.00 -4.55
C GLN A 111 -4.21 -8.82 -4.40
N VAL A 112 -4.26 -8.20 -3.22
CA VAL A 112 -5.04 -6.97 -3.00
C VAL A 112 -4.54 -5.83 -3.89
N ARG A 113 -3.22 -5.65 -3.97
CA ARG A 113 -2.57 -4.72 -4.90
C ARG A 113 -2.98 -5.02 -6.35
N GLY A 114 -2.93 -6.27 -6.78
CA GLY A 114 -3.35 -6.65 -8.14
C GLY A 114 -4.81 -6.31 -8.45
N ALA A 115 -5.72 -6.50 -7.50
CA ALA A 115 -7.11 -6.10 -7.64
C ALA A 115 -7.28 -4.57 -7.81
N LEU A 116 -6.51 -3.80 -7.04
CA LEU A 116 -6.55 -2.34 -7.08
C LEU A 116 -5.88 -1.77 -8.34
N GLU A 117 -4.80 -2.39 -8.81
CA GLU A 117 -4.15 -2.02 -10.06
C GLU A 117 -5.04 -2.35 -11.28
N ALA A 118 -5.83 -3.43 -11.22
CA ALA A 118 -6.86 -3.70 -12.22
C ALA A 118 -7.94 -2.59 -12.26
N LEU A 119 -8.37 -2.10 -11.09
CA LEU A 119 -9.28 -0.95 -11.02
C LEU A 119 -8.65 0.32 -11.61
N GLY A 120 -7.36 0.52 -11.40
CA GLY A 120 -6.59 1.64 -11.95
C GLY A 120 -6.34 1.59 -13.46
N VAL A 121 -6.75 0.53 -14.17
CA VAL A 121 -6.66 0.47 -15.64
C VAL A 121 -7.59 1.51 -16.29
N LEU A 122 -8.76 1.77 -15.68
CA LEU A 122 -9.74 2.72 -16.18
C LEU A 122 -9.71 4.03 -15.37
N PRO A 123 -9.75 5.22 -16.02
CA PRO A 123 -9.87 6.51 -15.35
C PRO A 123 -10.93 6.56 -14.24
N VAL A 124 -10.62 7.30 -13.17
CA VAL A 124 -11.52 7.71 -12.12
C VAL A 124 -12.21 8.92 -12.67
N TYR A 125 -13.52 8.80 -12.68
CA TYR A 125 -14.38 9.85 -13.15
C TYR A 125 -14.43 11.01 -12.15
N THR A 126 -14.12 12.22 -12.60
CA THR A 126 -14.02 13.43 -11.75
C THR A 126 -15.30 14.28 -11.71
N CYS A 127 -16.43 13.75 -12.21
CA CYS A 127 -17.67 14.52 -12.40
C CYS A 127 -17.55 15.64 -13.47
N GLY A 128 -18.70 16.11 -13.96
CA GLY A 128 -18.79 17.23 -14.90
C GLY A 128 -18.82 16.91 -16.40
N GLU A 129 -18.90 15.63 -16.80
CA GLU A 129 -19.08 15.25 -18.22
C GLU A 129 -20.06 14.08 -18.39
N PRO A 130 -20.72 13.93 -19.54
CA PRO A 130 -21.64 12.81 -19.73
C PRO A 130 -20.94 11.46 -19.57
N ARG A 131 -21.42 10.60 -18.66
CA ARG A 131 -20.83 9.28 -18.33
C ARG A 131 -20.40 8.48 -19.55
N ARG A 132 -21.24 8.35 -20.58
CA ARG A 132 -20.89 7.59 -21.79
C ARG A 132 -19.74 8.19 -22.59
N ALA A 133 -19.64 9.51 -22.64
CA ALA A 133 -18.55 10.20 -23.34
C ALA A 133 -17.22 9.92 -22.62
N PHE A 134 -17.22 10.03 -21.29
CA PHE A 134 -16.08 9.65 -20.46
C PHE A 134 -15.66 8.20 -20.69
N LEU A 135 -16.59 7.25 -20.55
CA LEU A 135 -16.28 5.82 -20.65
C LEU A 135 -15.78 5.43 -22.04
N SER A 136 -16.30 6.07 -23.09
CA SER A 136 -15.83 5.82 -24.47
C SER A 136 -14.39 6.28 -24.66
N THR A 137 -14.04 7.46 -24.12
CA THR A 137 -12.67 7.98 -24.13
C THR A 137 -11.74 7.09 -23.30
N ALA A 138 -12.19 6.70 -22.11
CA ALA A 138 -11.49 5.79 -21.22
C ALA A 138 -11.15 4.44 -21.89
N ALA A 139 -12.15 3.81 -22.50
CA ALA A 139 -11.99 2.53 -23.18
C ALA A 139 -11.04 2.61 -24.37
N HIS A 140 -11.03 3.74 -25.10
CA HIS A 140 -10.08 3.97 -26.18
C HIS A 140 -8.64 4.04 -25.65
N GLY A 141 -8.42 4.80 -24.57
CA GLY A 141 -7.09 4.98 -23.96
C GLY A 141 -6.46 3.69 -23.43
N VAL A 142 -7.26 2.68 -23.05
CA VAL A 142 -6.74 1.36 -22.63
C VAL A 142 -5.92 0.71 -23.74
N ARG A 143 -6.47 0.68 -24.97
CA ARG A 143 -5.80 0.07 -26.13
C ARG A 143 -4.56 0.84 -26.57
N GLU A 144 -4.59 2.16 -26.45
CA GLU A 144 -3.43 3.01 -26.77
C GLU A 144 -2.26 2.76 -25.81
N ARG A 145 -2.56 2.47 -24.53
CA ARG A 145 -1.54 2.23 -23.51
C ARG A 145 -1.06 0.78 -23.47
N TRP A 146 -1.96 -0.18 -23.65
CA TRP A 146 -1.65 -1.60 -23.60
C TRP A 146 -2.28 -2.32 -24.79
N ALA A 147 -1.46 -2.68 -25.77
CA ALA A 147 -1.91 -3.35 -26.98
C ALA A 147 -2.61 -4.70 -26.71
N CYS A 148 -2.22 -5.39 -25.64
CA CYS A 148 -2.77 -6.68 -25.19
C CYS A 148 -4.03 -6.57 -24.32
N ALA A 149 -4.55 -5.35 -24.12
CA ALA A 149 -5.77 -5.10 -23.35
C ALA A 149 -6.83 -4.46 -24.24
N HIS A 150 -8.08 -4.85 -24.02
CA HIS A 150 -9.24 -4.38 -24.75
C HIS A 150 -10.33 -3.96 -23.78
N ALA A 151 -10.94 -2.80 -24.02
CA ALA A 151 -12.08 -2.31 -23.26
C ALA A 151 -13.26 -2.03 -24.19
N ALA A 152 -14.44 -2.50 -23.81
CA ALA A 152 -15.68 -2.25 -24.53
C ALA A 152 -16.73 -1.66 -23.58
N VAL A 153 -17.41 -0.60 -24.02
CA VAL A 153 -18.48 0.04 -23.24
C VAL A 153 -19.82 -0.45 -23.73
N GLU A 154 -20.62 -0.99 -22.82
CA GLU A 154 -21.95 -1.52 -23.07
C GLU A 154 -22.96 -0.80 -22.16
N PRO A 155 -24.12 -0.38 -22.67
CA PRO A 155 -25.20 0.08 -21.79
C PRO A 155 -25.71 -1.10 -20.94
N HIS A 156 -25.84 -0.90 -19.62
CA HIS A 156 -26.39 -1.92 -18.73
C HIS A 156 -27.86 -1.61 -18.40
N ASP A 157 -28.12 -0.38 -17.95
CA ASP A 157 -29.45 0.14 -17.71
C ASP A 157 -29.48 1.68 -17.94
N SER A 158 -30.56 2.36 -17.55
CA SER A 158 -30.71 3.82 -17.74
C SER A 158 -29.68 4.65 -16.96
N VAL A 159 -29.16 4.13 -15.86
CA VAL A 159 -28.27 4.83 -14.91
C VAL A 159 -26.97 4.05 -14.63
N THR A 160 -26.70 2.98 -15.39
CA THR A 160 -25.48 2.19 -15.32
C THR A 160 -24.95 1.87 -16.71
N ASP A 161 -23.66 2.09 -16.94
CA ASP A 161 -22.93 1.52 -18.08
C ASP A 161 -21.95 0.47 -17.56
N ARG A 162 -21.64 -0.51 -18.41
CA ARG A 162 -20.70 -1.59 -18.15
C ARG A 162 -19.48 -1.42 -19.04
N VAL A 163 -18.28 -1.47 -18.45
CA VAL A 163 -17.03 -1.57 -19.21
C VAL A 163 -16.49 -2.99 -19.06
N VAL A 164 -16.42 -3.73 -20.16
CA VAL A 164 -15.81 -5.06 -20.21
C VAL A 164 -14.34 -4.90 -20.59
N LEU A 165 -13.46 -5.22 -19.64
CA LEU A 165 -12.01 -5.24 -19.83
C LEU A 165 -11.57 -6.69 -20.10
N THR A 166 -10.83 -6.91 -21.18
CA THR A 166 -10.33 -8.22 -21.59
C THR A 166 -8.83 -8.13 -21.85
N PHE A 167 -8.09 -9.15 -21.44
CA PHE A 167 -6.66 -9.32 -21.71
C PHE A 167 -6.46 -10.56 -22.60
N ASP A 168 -5.55 -10.48 -23.56
CA ASP A 168 -5.29 -11.55 -24.53
C ASP A 168 -4.80 -12.87 -23.88
N GLU A 169 -4.87 -13.98 -24.62
CA GLU A 169 -4.57 -15.36 -24.13
C GLU A 169 -3.12 -15.59 -23.65
N GLY A 170 -2.20 -14.64 -23.86
CA GLY A 170 -0.85 -14.67 -23.28
C GLY A 170 -0.73 -13.94 -21.94
N GLY A 171 -1.73 -13.14 -21.56
CA GLY A 171 -1.66 -12.16 -20.50
C GLY A 171 -0.96 -10.86 -20.93
N CYS A 172 -1.23 -9.79 -20.17
CA CYS A 172 -0.80 -8.43 -20.42
C CYS A 172 -0.07 -7.90 -19.19
N ASP A 173 1.15 -7.39 -19.39
CA ASP A 173 1.94 -6.83 -18.29
C ASP A 173 1.49 -5.39 -18.03
N VAL A 174 0.85 -5.18 -16.89
CA VAL A 174 0.36 -3.89 -16.42
C VAL A 174 0.99 -3.64 -15.05
N HIS A 175 1.76 -2.56 -14.93
CA HIS A 175 2.37 -2.17 -13.66
C HIS A 175 3.19 -3.28 -12.96
N GLY A 176 3.90 -4.11 -13.75
CA GLY A 176 4.73 -5.20 -13.21
C GLY A 176 3.95 -6.45 -12.78
N LEU A 177 2.63 -6.49 -13.03
CA LEU A 177 1.77 -7.65 -12.85
C LEU A 177 1.31 -8.18 -14.20
N ARG A 178 1.21 -9.50 -14.33
CA ARG A 178 0.67 -10.13 -15.53
C ARG A 178 -0.81 -10.44 -15.37
N PHE A 179 -1.66 -9.68 -16.05
CA PHE A 179 -3.12 -9.87 -16.06
C PHE A 179 -3.56 -10.76 -17.22
N ALA A 180 -4.51 -11.67 -16.98
CA ALA A 180 -5.16 -12.46 -18.02
C ALA A 180 -6.65 -12.64 -17.71
N GLY A 181 -7.46 -12.91 -18.74
CA GLY A 181 -8.90 -13.13 -18.61
C GLY A 181 -9.73 -11.87 -18.85
N GLN A 182 -10.90 -11.77 -18.21
CA GLN A 182 -11.81 -10.65 -18.38
C GLN A 182 -12.49 -10.22 -17.07
N ALA A 183 -12.79 -8.93 -16.96
CA ALA A 183 -13.58 -8.35 -15.87
C ALA A 183 -14.62 -7.37 -16.41
N ALA A 184 -15.66 -7.14 -15.62
CA ALA A 184 -16.67 -6.13 -15.91
C ALA A 184 -16.70 -5.09 -14.79
N PHE A 185 -16.63 -3.82 -15.18
CA PHE A 185 -16.75 -2.67 -14.33
C PHE A 185 -18.13 -2.05 -14.54
N LEU A 186 -18.90 -1.89 -13.47
CA LEU A 186 -20.21 -1.26 -13.49
C LEU A 186 -20.05 0.18 -13.01
N TYR A 187 -20.36 1.12 -13.89
CA TYR A 187 -20.32 2.56 -13.64
C TYR A 187 -21.75 3.07 -13.46
N ARG A 188 -22.13 3.36 -12.22
CA ARG A 188 -23.46 3.85 -11.86
C ARG A 188 -23.45 5.34 -11.55
N GLY A 189 -24.41 6.08 -12.10
CA GLY A 189 -24.56 7.53 -11.85
C GLY A 189 -24.40 8.39 -13.10
N GLY A 190 -23.92 9.62 -12.97
CA GLY A 190 -23.83 10.60 -14.04
C GLY A 190 -22.91 11.78 -13.70
N GLU A 191 -23.31 12.98 -14.11
CA GLU A 191 -22.48 14.19 -14.03
C GLU A 191 -22.11 14.61 -12.59
N ASP A 192 -22.97 14.30 -11.61
CA ASP A 192 -22.84 14.71 -10.20
C ASP A 192 -22.40 13.60 -9.24
N LEU A 193 -22.43 12.34 -9.69
CA LEU A 193 -22.09 11.16 -8.89
C LEU A 193 -21.66 10.02 -9.80
N MET A 194 -20.57 9.34 -9.44
CA MET A 194 -20.18 8.10 -10.09
C MET A 194 -19.70 7.11 -9.05
N GLU A 195 -20.34 5.96 -9.03
CA GLU A 195 -19.96 4.79 -8.27
C GLU A 195 -19.43 3.75 -9.24
N VAL A 196 -18.34 3.10 -8.88
CA VAL A 196 -17.78 1.99 -9.66
C VAL A 196 -17.66 0.77 -8.81
N GLU A 197 -18.11 -0.34 -9.34
CA GLU A 197 -17.93 -1.66 -8.76
C GLU A 197 -17.43 -2.61 -9.85
N ALA A 198 -16.46 -3.46 -9.51
CA ALA A 198 -15.94 -4.46 -10.42
C ALA A 198 -15.83 -5.80 -9.72
N ASP A 199 -16.33 -6.83 -10.40
CA ASP A 199 -16.11 -8.23 -10.04
C ASP A 199 -14.95 -8.76 -10.87
N LEU A 200 -13.85 -9.06 -10.19
CA LEU A 200 -12.59 -9.46 -10.82
C LEU A 200 -12.37 -10.97 -10.85
N ARG A 201 -13.39 -11.78 -10.47
CA ARG A 201 -13.29 -13.25 -10.43
C ARG A 201 -12.98 -13.93 -11.76
N GLY A 202 -13.14 -13.20 -12.87
CA GLY A 202 -12.76 -13.65 -14.21
C GLY A 202 -11.31 -13.34 -14.60
N LEU A 203 -10.52 -12.71 -13.72
CA LEU A 203 -9.12 -12.36 -13.95
C LEU A 203 -8.16 -13.30 -13.22
N THR A 204 -6.97 -13.41 -13.79
CA THR A 204 -5.79 -13.97 -13.13
C THR A 204 -4.70 -12.92 -13.05
N VAL A 205 -3.97 -12.87 -11.94
CA VAL A 205 -2.80 -12.00 -11.70
C VAL A 205 -1.60 -12.89 -11.39
N ASP A 206 -0.53 -12.76 -12.18
CA ASP A 206 0.68 -13.59 -12.06
C ASP A 206 0.35 -15.11 -12.03
N GLY A 207 -0.62 -15.52 -12.86
CA GLY A 207 -1.08 -16.91 -12.95
C GLY A 207 -2.03 -17.37 -11.83
N HIS A 208 -2.36 -16.52 -10.86
CA HIS A 208 -3.26 -16.84 -9.76
C HIS A 208 -4.65 -16.24 -10.00
N PRO A 209 -5.74 -17.02 -9.84
CA PRO A 209 -7.10 -16.48 -9.95
C PRO A 209 -7.36 -15.40 -8.91
N LEU A 210 -7.88 -14.26 -9.35
CA LEU A 210 -8.17 -13.13 -8.50
C LEU A 210 -9.61 -13.22 -8.00
N GLN A 211 -9.83 -13.63 -6.75
CA GLN A 211 -11.19 -13.61 -6.16
C GLN A 211 -11.42 -12.27 -5.46
N ALA A 212 -11.62 -11.21 -6.24
CA ALA A 212 -11.76 -9.86 -5.71
C ALA A 212 -13.03 -9.16 -6.20
N ALA A 213 -13.59 -8.31 -5.32
CA ALA A 213 -14.46 -7.23 -5.68
C ALA A 213 -13.80 -5.91 -5.29
N VAL A 214 -13.86 -4.90 -6.16
CA VAL A 214 -13.24 -3.59 -5.92
C VAL A 214 -14.18 -2.47 -6.36
N GLY A 215 -13.97 -1.27 -5.84
CA GLY A 215 -14.76 -0.13 -6.27
C GLY A 215 -14.35 1.20 -5.67
N TYR A 216 -15.02 2.26 -6.11
CA TYR A 216 -14.96 3.58 -5.48
C TYR A 216 -16.35 4.22 -5.41
N GLY A 217 -16.58 4.96 -4.32
CA GLY A 217 -17.93 5.35 -3.90
C GLY A 217 -18.49 6.65 -4.45
N THR A 218 -17.67 7.61 -4.91
CA THR A 218 -18.17 8.89 -5.44
C THR A 218 -17.15 9.55 -6.38
N CYS A 219 -17.61 10.42 -7.29
CA CYS A 219 -16.75 11.17 -8.21
C CYS A 219 -15.59 11.87 -7.51
N GLY A 220 -14.38 11.72 -8.04
CA GLY A 220 -13.19 12.43 -7.52
C GLY A 220 -12.89 12.18 -6.03
N ASP A 221 -13.67 11.34 -5.34
CA ASP A 221 -13.40 10.92 -3.97
C ASP A 221 -12.54 9.66 -4.03
N GLU A 222 -11.30 9.89 -4.42
CA GLU A 222 -10.25 8.89 -4.50
C GLU A 222 -9.86 8.37 -3.10
N THR A 223 -10.47 8.88 -2.02
CA THR A 223 -10.28 8.39 -0.64
C THR A 223 -11.24 7.26 -0.26
N ARG A 224 -12.21 6.94 -1.13
CA ARG A 224 -13.23 5.89 -0.90
C ARG A 224 -13.06 4.68 -1.82
N LEU A 225 -11.82 4.35 -2.11
CA LEU A 225 -11.46 3.10 -2.77
C LEU A 225 -11.54 1.95 -1.77
N TRP A 226 -12.09 0.82 -2.22
CA TRP A 226 -12.17 -0.40 -1.42
C TRP A 226 -11.86 -1.63 -2.26
N ALA A 227 -11.39 -2.68 -1.58
CA ALA A 227 -11.15 -3.99 -2.15
C ALA A 227 -11.54 -5.08 -1.14
N ASP A 228 -12.45 -5.98 -1.52
CA ASP A 228 -12.71 -7.23 -0.82
C ASP A 228 -12.06 -8.36 -1.62
N VAL A 229 -10.91 -8.84 -1.16
CA VAL A 229 -10.12 -9.86 -1.86
C VAL A 229 -10.03 -11.11 -1.01
N GLN A 230 -10.29 -12.25 -1.62
CA GLN A 230 -10.12 -13.56 -1.02
C GLN A 230 -9.30 -14.46 -1.94
N GLY A 231 -8.82 -15.60 -1.45
CA GLY A 231 -8.10 -16.55 -2.29
C GLY A 231 -7.26 -17.54 -1.50
N GLY A 232 -6.60 -18.44 -2.23
CA GLY A 232 -5.53 -19.25 -1.66
C GLY A 232 -4.26 -18.42 -1.50
N VAL A 233 -3.48 -18.66 -0.45
CA VAL A 233 -2.16 -18.02 -0.30
C VAL A 233 -1.20 -18.63 -1.33
N PRO A 234 -0.61 -17.84 -2.25
CA PRO A 234 0.36 -18.34 -3.22
C PRO A 234 1.46 -19.19 -2.58
N GLY A 235 1.77 -20.34 -3.20
CA GLY A 235 2.79 -21.26 -2.70
C GLY A 235 2.41 -22.06 -1.44
N ARG A 236 1.21 -21.87 -0.87
CA ARG A 236 0.77 -22.55 0.37
C ARG A 236 -0.57 -23.25 0.21
N GLN A 237 -0.53 -24.55 -0.06
CA GLN A 237 -1.73 -25.38 -0.14
C GLN A 237 -2.48 -25.39 1.20
N GLY A 238 -3.82 -25.40 1.13
CA GLY A 238 -4.69 -25.40 2.31
C GLY A 238 -4.75 -24.08 3.08
N HIS A 239 -4.05 -23.03 2.63
CA HIS A 239 -4.11 -21.71 3.25
C HIS A 239 -4.95 -20.76 2.40
N THR A 240 -5.79 -19.97 3.05
CA THR A 240 -6.63 -18.96 2.39
C THR A 240 -6.54 -17.62 3.10
N PHE A 241 -6.87 -16.55 2.39
CA PHE A 241 -6.94 -15.21 2.96
C PHE A 241 -8.25 -14.51 2.58
N ARG A 242 -8.61 -13.51 3.37
CA ARG A 242 -9.63 -12.51 3.05
C ARG A 242 -9.15 -11.15 3.56
N VAL A 243 -9.17 -10.11 2.74
CA VAL A 243 -8.78 -8.75 3.13
C VAL A 243 -9.87 -7.79 2.68
N ASP A 244 -10.40 -7.00 3.62
CA ASP A 244 -11.30 -5.87 3.38
C ASP A 244 -10.46 -4.59 3.48
N GLY A 245 -9.85 -4.24 2.35
CA GLY A 245 -8.94 -3.11 2.23
C GLY A 245 -9.69 -1.83 1.91
N ARG A 246 -9.31 -0.76 2.61
CA ARG A 246 -9.55 0.63 2.19
C ARG A 246 -8.24 1.22 1.68
N VAL A 247 -8.37 2.06 0.67
CA VAL A 247 -7.23 2.74 0.08
C VAL A 247 -7.44 4.24 0.24
N GLY A 248 -6.56 4.86 1.03
CA GLY A 248 -6.48 6.31 1.16
C GLY A 248 -5.36 6.86 0.28
N MET A 249 -5.63 7.84 -0.57
CA MET A 249 -4.52 8.52 -1.26
C MET A 249 -3.76 9.47 -0.34
N ARG A 250 -2.45 9.64 -0.57
CA ARG A 250 -1.72 10.82 -0.08
C ARG A 250 -2.02 12.01 -1.00
N ALA A 251 -2.09 13.21 -0.42
CA ALA A 251 -2.33 14.44 -1.16
C ALA A 251 -1.33 14.61 -2.33
N GLY A 252 -1.84 14.84 -3.54
CA GLY A 252 -1.06 15.28 -4.69
C GLY A 252 -0.95 14.35 -5.90
N MET A 253 -1.64 13.21 -5.98
CA MET A 253 -1.58 12.35 -7.17
C MET A 253 -2.92 11.69 -7.51
N PRO A 254 -3.51 11.89 -8.70
CA PRO A 254 -4.66 11.11 -9.15
C PRO A 254 -4.27 9.66 -9.43
N VAL A 255 -5.23 8.74 -9.27
CA VAL A 255 -5.06 7.27 -9.42
C VAL A 255 -4.60 6.87 -10.84
N PHE A 256 -4.66 7.77 -11.82
CA PHE A 256 -4.11 7.58 -13.17
C PHE A 256 -2.64 7.96 -13.21
N GLY A 257 -1.78 6.94 -13.19
CA GLY A 257 -0.33 7.15 -13.24
C GLY A 257 0.28 7.52 -11.89
N GLY A 258 -0.44 7.30 -10.79
CA GLY A 258 0.15 7.32 -9.46
C GLY A 258 1.25 6.27 -9.37
N THR A 259 2.37 6.63 -8.74
CA THR A 259 3.50 5.70 -8.53
C THR A 259 3.39 4.96 -7.21
N SER A 260 2.28 5.11 -6.48
CA SER A 260 2.12 4.47 -5.18
C SER A 260 0.69 4.20 -4.73
N LEU A 261 0.53 3.24 -3.84
CA LEU A 261 -0.74 2.79 -3.26
C LEU A 261 -0.62 2.69 -1.73
N LEU A 262 -1.65 3.10 -0.98
CA LEU A 262 -1.71 2.90 0.47
C LEU A 262 -2.84 1.91 0.79
N LEU A 263 -2.52 0.84 1.51
CA LEU A 263 -3.49 -0.18 1.90
C LEU A 263 -3.66 -0.19 3.42
N ASP A 264 -4.91 -0.04 3.84
CA ASP A 264 -5.37 -0.10 5.22
C ASP A 264 -6.51 -1.11 5.34
N GLY A 265 -6.67 -1.76 6.49
CA GLY A 265 -7.90 -2.49 6.80
C GLY A 265 -7.69 -3.85 7.44
N PRO A 266 -8.80 -4.46 7.90
CA PRO A 266 -8.77 -5.79 8.48
C PRO A 266 -8.63 -6.88 7.40
N GLY A 267 -8.13 -8.02 7.82
CA GLY A 267 -8.15 -9.25 7.05
C GLY A 267 -8.11 -10.48 7.93
N GLU A 268 -8.06 -11.63 7.29
CA GLU A 268 -7.99 -12.94 7.91
C GLU A 268 -7.05 -13.83 7.08
N LEU A 269 -6.24 -14.63 7.78
CA LEU A 269 -5.43 -15.69 7.19
C LEU A 269 -5.83 -17.00 7.83
N THR A 270 -6.33 -17.94 7.03
CA THR A 270 -6.77 -19.26 7.51
C THR A 270 -5.79 -20.31 7.04
N GLY A 271 -5.37 -21.19 7.95
CA GLY A 271 -4.53 -22.35 7.68
C GLY A 271 -4.90 -23.54 8.57
N PRO A 272 -4.07 -24.60 8.58
CA PRO A 272 -4.31 -25.80 9.39
C PRO A 272 -4.44 -25.52 10.90
N ASP A 273 -3.72 -24.50 11.38
CA ASP A 273 -3.65 -24.15 12.80
C ASP A 273 -4.77 -23.21 13.26
N GLY A 274 -5.66 -22.80 12.35
CA GLY A 274 -6.79 -21.92 12.64
C GLY A 274 -6.84 -20.68 11.73
N THR A 275 -7.57 -19.66 12.19
CA THR A 275 -7.72 -18.38 11.49
C THR A 275 -7.06 -17.27 12.29
N ASP A 276 -6.01 -16.69 11.72
CA ASP A 276 -5.31 -15.52 12.23
C ASP A 276 -6.04 -14.24 11.79
N ARG A 277 -6.18 -13.27 12.71
CA ARG A 277 -6.74 -11.95 12.41
C ARG A 277 -5.62 -11.02 11.93
N LEU A 278 -5.78 -10.46 10.74
CA LEU A 278 -4.83 -9.54 10.13
C LEU A 278 -5.33 -8.10 10.26
N THR A 279 -4.42 -7.17 10.56
CA THR A 279 -4.67 -5.73 10.48
C THR A 279 -3.55 -5.06 9.70
N LEU A 280 -3.90 -4.44 8.57
CA LEU A 280 -3.00 -3.68 7.73
C LEU A 280 -3.12 -2.20 8.09
N THR A 281 -1.99 -1.56 8.38
CA THR A 281 -1.93 -0.13 8.73
C THR A 281 -0.88 0.56 7.88
N GLY A 282 -1.34 1.42 6.99
CA GLY A 282 -0.54 2.31 6.18
C GLY A 282 0.47 1.58 5.30
N LEU A 283 0.12 0.41 4.75
CA LEU A 283 1.01 -0.32 3.85
C LEU A 283 1.17 0.46 2.55
N HIS A 284 2.29 1.16 2.42
CA HIS A 284 2.62 1.99 1.26
C HIS A 284 3.41 1.18 0.25
N TYR A 285 2.85 0.99 -0.94
CA TYR A 285 3.49 0.33 -2.06
C TYR A 285 3.96 1.36 -3.08
N GLU A 286 5.13 1.14 -3.68
CA GLU A 286 5.45 1.71 -4.99
C GLU A 286 4.83 0.80 -6.06
N VAL A 287 4.21 1.40 -7.07
CA VAL A 287 3.59 0.63 -8.18
C VAL A 287 4.66 -0.18 -8.89
N GLY A 288 4.41 -1.47 -9.09
CA GLY A 288 5.41 -2.43 -9.56
C GLY A 288 5.98 -3.32 -8.45
N GLU A 289 6.00 -2.85 -7.20
CA GLU A 289 6.79 -3.48 -6.14
C GLU A 289 6.01 -4.53 -5.33
N TYR A 290 6.64 -5.67 -5.07
CA TYR A 290 6.05 -6.78 -4.31
C TYR A 290 5.96 -6.47 -2.81
N LEU A 291 6.95 -5.76 -2.26
CA LEU A 291 7.00 -5.41 -0.84
C LEU A 291 6.51 -3.98 -0.61
N PRO A 292 5.78 -3.73 0.51
CA PRO A 292 5.54 -2.38 0.97
C PRO A 292 6.86 -1.67 1.27
N LYS A 293 6.95 -0.42 0.84
CA LYS A 293 8.03 0.52 1.19
C LYS A 293 8.02 0.86 2.68
N GLU A 294 6.83 1.09 3.22
CA GLU A 294 6.61 1.39 4.64
C GLU A 294 5.22 0.94 5.09
N GLY A 295 5.04 0.86 6.41
CA GLY A 295 3.77 0.49 7.03
C GLY A 295 3.91 -0.70 7.98
N THR A 296 2.79 -1.16 8.51
CA THR A 296 2.75 -2.27 9.47
C THR A 296 1.65 -3.25 9.12
N ALA A 297 1.95 -4.54 9.25
CA ALA A 297 0.96 -5.60 9.29
C ALA A 297 1.02 -6.32 10.64
N VAL A 298 -0.13 -6.47 11.29
CA VAL A 298 -0.25 -7.17 12.58
C VAL A 298 -1.11 -8.40 12.37
N LEU A 299 -0.58 -9.57 12.73
CA LEU A 299 -1.35 -10.79 12.88
C LEU A 299 -1.56 -11.09 14.36
N GLU A 300 -2.80 -11.34 14.73
CA GLU A 300 -3.15 -12.01 15.98
C GLU A 300 -3.52 -13.44 15.64
N THR A 301 -2.69 -14.37 16.09
CA THR A 301 -2.79 -15.76 15.68
C THR A 301 -3.88 -16.49 16.46
N ALA A 302 -4.36 -17.61 15.90
CA ALA A 302 -5.39 -18.42 16.54
C ALA A 302 -4.99 -18.96 17.93
N ASP A 303 -3.69 -19.14 18.18
CA ASP A 303 -3.11 -19.54 19.47
C ASP A 303 -2.85 -18.36 20.44
N GLY A 304 -3.24 -17.14 20.06
CA GLY A 304 -3.20 -15.96 20.93
C GLY A 304 -1.87 -15.20 20.92
N ARG A 305 -0.98 -15.48 19.96
CA ARG A 305 0.27 -14.75 19.76
C ARG A 305 0.03 -13.51 18.89
N ARG A 306 0.90 -12.53 19.01
CA ARG A 306 0.90 -11.33 18.18
C ARG A 306 2.18 -11.29 17.34
N VAL A 307 2.04 -11.30 16.03
CA VAL A 307 3.17 -11.12 15.10
C VAL A 307 3.01 -9.78 14.39
N GLU A 308 3.94 -8.87 14.62
CA GLU A 308 3.99 -7.59 13.93
C GLU A 308 5.11 -7.59 12.89
N ALA A 309 4.77 -7.25 11.66
CA ALA A 309 5.71 -7.00 10.58
C ALA A 309 5.75 -5.49 10.29
N ARG A 310 6.91 -4.89 10.46
CA ARG A 310 7.18 -3.49 10.14
C ARG A 310 8.01 -3.37 8.87
N PHE A 311 7.43 -2.69 7.90
CA PHE A 311 8.10 -2.36 6.64
C PHE A 311 8.77 -0.99 6.80
N GLN A 312 10.04 -0.91 6.42
CA GLN A 312 10.84 0.30 6.57
C GLN A 312 11.48 0.68 5.22
N PRO A 313 11.59 1.99 4.90
CA PRO A 313 12.11 2.46 3.60
C PRO A 313 13.49 1.95 3.19
N VAL A 314 14.31 1.49 4.14
CA VAL A 314 15.64 0.95 3.89
C VAL A 314 15.62 -0.57 3.67
N LEU A 315 14.70 -1.29 4.33
CA LEU A 315 14.67 -2.76 4.34
C LEU A 315 13.95 -3.36 3.13
N TRP A 316 12.91 -2.70 2.62
CA TRP A 316 12.09 -3.27 1.55
C TRP A 316 12.90 -3.53 0.26
N ARG A 317 13.84 -2.62 -0.10
CA ARG A 317 14.75 -2.81 -1.24
C ARG A 317 15.73 -3.97 -1.06
N LEU A 318 15.95 -4.39 0.17
CA LEU A 318 16.78 -5.56 0.51
C LEU A 318 15.95 -6.84 0.59
N GLY A 319 14.65 -6.78 0.28
CA GLY A 319 13.75 -7.92 0.43
C GLY A 319 13.53 -8.31 1.89
N LYS A 320 13.53 -7.35 2.82
CA LYS A 320 13.49 -7.63 4.27
C LYS A 320 12.37 -6.85 4.96
N ALA A 321 11.91 -7.40 6.08
CA ALA A 321 11.01 -6.76 7.03
C ALA A 321 11.54 -6.94 8.46
N GLU A 322 11.21 -5.99 9.34
CA GLU A 322 11.42 -6.14 10.77
C GLU A 322 10.21 -6.85 11.38
N VAL A 323 10.43 -7.86 12.19
CA VAL A 323 9.38 -8.71 12.76
C VAL A 323 9.52 -8.76 14.26
N THR A 324 8.41 -8.55 14.95
CA THR A 324 8.30 -8.63 16.41
C THR A 324 7.26 -9.70 16.75
N VAL A 325 7.60 -10.60 17.65
CA VAL A 325 6.68 -11.63 18.17
C VAL A 325 6.39 -11.32 19.63
N ASP A 326 5.12 -11.11 19.95
CA ASP A 326 4.64 -10.59 21.24
C ASP A 326 5.46 -9.36 21.69
N ASP A 327 6.10 -9.44 22.86
CA ASP A 327 6.94 -8.41 23.45
C ASP A 327 8.45 -8.74 23.37
N LEU A 328 8.84 -9.67 22.49
CA LEU A 328 10.23 -10.07 22.26
C LEU A 328 10.99 -9.03 21.44
N GLU A 329 12.32 -9.12 21.43
CA GLU A 329 13.16 -8.21 20.64
C GLU A 329 12.86 -8.33 19.13
N PRO A 330 12.74 -7.21 18.39
CA PRO A 330 12.52 -7.23 16.95
C PRO A 330 13.69 -7.85 16.19
N VAL A 331 13.37 -8.63 15.16
CA VAL A 331 14.34 -9.30 14.29
C VAL A 331 14.09 -8.97 12.83
N THR A 332 15.16 -8.70 12.09
CA THR A 332 15.06 -8.47 10.64
C THR A 332 15.10 -9.81 9.90
N VAL A 333 14.05 -10.11 9.14
CA VAL A 333 13.94 -11.35 8.36
C VAL A 333 13.86 -11.07 6.86
N PRO A 334 14.44 -11.93 6.01
CA PRO A 334 14.22 -11.87 4.57
C PRO A 334 12.81 -12.37 4.21
N ILE A 335 12.21 -11.73 3.21
CA ILE A 335 10.91 -12.09 2.65
C ILE A 335 11.12 -12.61 1.23
N VAL A 336 10.60 -13.80 0.95
CA VAL A 336 10.70 -14.44 -0.36
C VAL A 336 9.39 -14.27 -1.12
N ARG A 337 9.49 -14.07 -2.45
CA ARG A 337 8.35 -13.97 -3.37
C ARG A 337 7.80 -15.34 -3.73
#